data_AF-A0A0F6TPL9-F1
#
_entry.id   AF-A0A0F6TPL9-F1
#
_cell.length_a   1.000
_cell.length_b   1.000
_cell.length_c   1.000
_cell.angle_alpha   90.00
_cell.angle_beta   90.00
_cell.angle_gamma   90.00
#
_symmetry.space_group_name_H-M   'P 1'
#
loop_
_entity.id
_entity.type
_entity.pdbx_description
1 polymer ?
#
loop_
_entity_poly.entity_id
_entity_poly.type
_entity_poly.pdbx_seq_one_letter_code
_entity_poly.pdbx_strand_id
1 'polypeptide(L)'
;MSSIWDGVVIGAAGGAIAGITVYSVRMAHEWIRDRFEGKRVYEWVLENTKNEDGNRFCSTRTIASWNNLTEERVRYLCSQHSKIFLSTGANEDMWSLYERQVQPRVRSL
;
A
#
# COMPACT_ATOMS: atom_id res chain seq x y z
N MET A 1 7.35 -21.09 -50.49
CA MET A 1 7.60 -19.89 -49.67
C MET A 1 6.61 -19.72 -48.50
N SER A 2 5.63 -20.61 -48.31
CA SER A 2 4.59 -20.50 -47.27
C SER A 2 5.01 -21.08 -45.90
N SER A 3 5.74 -22.20 -45.86
CA SER A 3 6.06 -22.88 -44.58
C SER A 3 6.97 -22.11 -43.62
N ILE A 4 7.86 -21.25 -44.13
CA ILE A 4 8.78 -20.46 -43.27
C ILE A 4 8.01 -19.32 -42.61
N TRP A 5 7.08 -18.69 -43.33
CA TRP A 5 6.24 -17.61 -42.80
C TRP A 5 5.27 -18.12 -41.74
N ASP A 6 4.67 -19.31 -41.92
CA ASP A 6 3.81 -19.91 -40.90
C ASP A 6 4.59 -20.21 -39.61
N GLY A 7 5.81 -20.73 -39.71
CA GLY A 7 6.67 -20.97 -38.54
C GLY A 7 7.01 -19.69 -37.77
N VAL A 8 7.27 -18.59 -38.49
CA VAL A 8 7.53 -17.27 -37.88
C VAL A 8 6.29 -16.72 -37.20
N VAL A 9 5.11 -16.84 -37.82
CA VAL A 9 3.84 -16.37 -37.24
C VAL A 9 3.48 -17.16 -35.99
N ILE A 10 3.68 -18.48 -36.00
CA ILE A 10 3.42 -19.36 -34.83
C ILE A 10 4.41 -19.06 -33.70
N GLY A 11 5.70 -18.88 -34.03
CA GLY A 11 6.72 -18.52 -33.04
C GLY A 11 6.46 -17.15 -32.40
N ALA A 12 6.07 -16.16 -33.21
CA ALA A 12 5.71 -14.82 -32.72
C ALA A 12 4.44 -14.86 -31.85
N ALA A 13 3.41 -15.61 -32.26
CA ALA A 13 2.19 -15.76 -31.48
C ALA A 13 2.45 -16.45 -30.13
N GLY A 14 3.23 -17.53 -30.11
CA GLY A 14 3.61 -18.23 -28.87
C GLY A 14 4.42 -17.34 -27.91
N GLY A 15 5.37 -16.58 -28.44
CA GLY A 15 6.16 -15.62 -27.64
C GLY A 15 5.31 -14.49 -27.05
N ALA A 16 4.38 -13.94 -27.83
CA ALA A 16 3.46 -12.89 -27.37
C ALA A 16 2.55 -13.39 -26.23
N ILE A 17 1.98 -14.59 -26.37
CA ILE A 17 1.12 -15.19 -25.34
C ILE A 17 1.90 -15.45 -24.05
N ALA A 18 3.12 -15.97 -24.15
CA ALA A 18 3.99 -16.17 -22.99
C ALA A 18 4.32 -14.85 -22.29
N GLY A 19 4.65 -13.80 -23.06
CA GLY A 19 4.91 -12.47 -22.53
C GLY A 19 3.70 -11.87 -21.79
N ILE A 20 2.52 -11.93 -22.41
CA ILE A 20 1.26 -11.46 -21.81
C ILE A 20 0.93 -12.23 -20.52
N THR A 21 1.15 -13.55 -20.53
CA THR A 21 0.87 -14.41 -19.36
C THR A 21 1.76 -14.04 -18.19
N VAL A 22 3.08 -13.91 -18.40
CA VAL A 22 4.01 -13.54 -17.33
C VAL A 22 3.72 -12.12 -16.81
N TYR A 23 3.42 -11.18 -17.70
CA TYR A 23 3.05 -9.82 -17.31
C TYR A 23 1.78 -9.81 -16.43
N SER A 24 0.76 -10.55 -16.86
CA SER A 24 -0.51 -10.65 -16.13
C SER A 24 -0.35 -11.28 -14.75
N VAL A 25 0.45 -12.34 -14.63
CA VAL A 25 0.73 -13.00 -13.36
C VAL A 25 1.47 -12.06 -12.39
N ARG A 26 2.48 -11.32 -12.88
CA ARG A 26 3.20 -10.34 -12.05
C ARG A 26 2.25 -9.25 -11.56
N MET A 27 1.43 -8.69 -12.45
CA MET A 27 0.47 -7.66 -12.11
C MET A 27 -0.54 -8.17 -11.07
N ALA A 28 -1.08 -9.38 -11.26
CA ALA A 28 -2.01 -9.98 -10.30
C ALA A 28 -1.35 -10.23 -8.94
N HIS A 29 -0.11 -10.72 -8.92
CA HIS A 29 0.63 -10.96 -7.68
C HIS A 29 0.89 -9.66 -6.91
N GLU A 30 1.33 -8.61 -7.60
CA GLU A 30 1.51 -7.28 -6.99
C GLU A 30 0.20 -6.75 -6.42
N TRP A 31 -0.89 -6.87 -7.17
CA TRP A 31 -2.20 -6.39 -6.72
C TRP A 31 -2.72 -7.15 -5.49
N ILE A 32 -2.56 -8.48 -5.46
CA ILE A 32 -2.92 -9.31 -4.31
C ILE A 32 -2.07 -8.94 -3.09
N ARG A 33 -0.75 -8.79 -3.29
CA ARG A 33 0.17 -8.39 -2.23
C ARG A 33 -0.21 -7.03 -1.65
N ASP A 34 -0.43 -6.03 -2.49
CA ASP A 34 -0.81 -4.68 -2.07
C ASP A 34 -2.13 -4.68 -1.27
N ARG A 35 -3.11 -5.47 -1.71
CA ARG A 35 -4.40 -5.60 -1.03
C ARG A 35 -4.27 -6.33 0.31
N PHE A 36 -3.45 -7.38 0.38
CA PHE A 36 -3.26 -8.15 1.61
C PHE A 36 -2.45 -7.37 2.64
N GLU A 37 -1.34 -6.75 2.22
CA GLU A 37 -0.51 -5.88 3.06
C GLU A 37 -1.32 -4.67 3.55
N GLY A 38 -2.06 -4.00 2.65
CA GLY A 38 -2.92 -2.87 3.01
C GLY A 38 -4.01 -3.25 4.01
N LYS A 39 -4.64 -4.42 3.83
CA LYS A 39 -5.65 -4.93 4.77
C LYS A 39 -5.06 -5.23 6.15
N ARG A 40 -3.90 -5.89 6.21
CA ARG A 40 -3.19 -6.17 7.48
C ARG A 40 -2.82 -4.89 8.22
N VAL A 41 -2.26 -3.91 7.50
CA VAL A 41 -1.94 -2.60 8.07
C VAL A 41 -3.19 -1.92 8.60
N TYR A 42 -4.28 -1.91 7.83
CA TYR A 42 -5.55 -1.32 8.26
C TYR A 42 -6.15 -2.01 9.48
N GLU A 43 -6.18 -3.34 9.51
CA GLU A 43 -6.69 -4.12 10.66
C GLU A 43 -5.87 -3.84 11.91
N TRP A 44 -4.54 -3.83 11.79
CA TRP A 44 -3.66 -3.50 12.92
C TRP A 44 -3.89 -2.09 13.45
N VAL A 45 -3.99 -1.08 12.56
CA VAL A 45 -4.27 0.29 12.97
C VAL A 45 -5.67 0.37 13.62
N LEU A 46 -6.65 -0.36 13.09
CA LEU A 46 -8.00 -0.41 13.65
C LEU A 46 -8.04 -1.00 15.05
N GLU A 47 -7.33 -2.09 15.29
CA GLU A 47 -7.21 -2.71 16.60
C GLU A 47 -6.47 -1.81 17.60
N ASN A 48 -5.38 -1.18 17.17
CA ASN A 48 -4.56 -0.35 18.06
C ASN A 48 -5.21 1.01 18.39
N THR A 49 -6.06 1.54 17.50
CA THR A 49 -6.84 2.77 17.75
C THR A 49 -8.14 2.50 18.52
N LYS A 50 -8.63 1.24 18.59
CA LYS A 50 -9.84 0.86 19.34
C LYS A 50 -9.69 0.86 20.86
N ASN A 51 -8.47 0.86 21.40
CA ASN A 51 -8.25 0.81 22.84
C ASN A 51 -8.46 2.19 23.51
N GLU A 52 -9.57 2.27 24.26
CA GLU A 52 -10.00 3.19 25.33
C GLU A 52 -9.85 4.72 25.18
N ASP A 53 -8.90 5.26 24.41
CA ASP A 53 -8.66 6.71 24.26
C ASP A 53 -9.14 7.29 22.91
N GLY A 54 -9.55 6.45 21.95
CA GLY A 54 -10.12 6.86 20.64
C GLY A 54 -9.21 7.67 19.70
N ASN A 55 -8.11 8.23 20.20
CA ASN A 55 -7.23 9.21 19.54
C ASN A 55 -5.75 8.81 19.61
N ARG A 56 -5.46 7.50 19.63
CA ARG A 56 -4.07 7.03 19.53
C ARG A 56 -3.60 7.09 18.09
N PHE A 57 -2.76 8.09 17.83
CA PHE A 57 -1.97 8.19 16.61
C PHE A 57 -0.91 7.07 16.58
N CYS A 58 -0.83 6.36 15.45
CA CYS A 58 0.17 5.33 15.23
C CYS A 58 1.29 5.88 14.35
N SER A 59 2.54 5.84 14.81
CA SER A 59 3.67 6.24 13.99
C SER A 59 3.91 5.25 12.85
N THR A 60 4.37 5.73 11.69
CA THR A 60 4.79 4.89 10.57
C THR A 60 5.79 3.82 11.02
N ARG A 61 6.71 4.18 11.93
CA ARG A 61 7.74 3.28 12.48
C ARG A 61 7.14 2.12 13.28
N THR A 62 6.13 2.38 14.11
CA THR A 62 5.48 1.32 14.90
C THR A 62 4.75 0.33 13.99
N ILE A 63 4.04 0.85 12.98
CA ILE A 63 3.31 0.03 12.00
C ILE A 63 4.30 -0.80 11.15
N ALA A 64 5.42 -0.18 10.74
CA ALA A 64 6.50 -0.82 9.98
C ALA A 64 7.14 -1.97 10.78
N SER A 65 7.48 -1.70 12.05
CA SER A 65 8.04 -2.70 12.97
C SER A 65 7.09 -3.89 13.18
N TRP A 66 5.79 -3.64 13.37
CA TRP A 66 4.81 -4.70 13.62
C TRP A 66 4.49 -5.54 12.39
N ASN A 67 4.39 -4.92 11.22
CA ASN A 67 4.06 -5.63 9.98
C ASN A 67 5.29 -6.20 9.25
N ASN A 68 6.50 -5.92 9.76
CA ASN A 68 7.77 -6.24 9.10
C ASN A 68 7.82 -5.68 7.67
N LEU A 69 7.37 -4.43 7.50
CA LEU A 69 7.37 -3.69 6.24
C LEU A 69 8.30 -2.49 6.36
N THR A 70 8.86 -2.02 5.24
CA THR A 70 9.63 -0.78 5.24
C THR A 70 8.72 0.42 5.53
N GLU A 71 9.26 1.46 6.15
CA GLU A 71 8.49 2.67 6.47
C GLU A 71 7.91 3.33 5.22
N GLU A 72 8.66 3.34 4.11
CA GLU A 72 8.17 3.83 2.81
C GLU A 72 6.97 3.02 2.30
N ARG A 73 7.01 1.69 2.46
CA ARG A 73 5.93 0.80 2.04
C ARG A 73 4.67 1.03 2.87
N VAL A 74 4.83 1.20 4.19
CA VAL A 74 3.72 1.56 5.08
C VAL A 74 3.15 2.92 4.71
N ARG A 75 4.01 3.94 4.48
CA ARG A 75 3.58 5.28 4.07
C ARG A 75 2.76 5.25 2.78
N TYR A 76 3.18 4.44 1.80
CA TYR A 76 2.44 4.21 0.55
C TYR A 76 1.08 3.52 0.80
N LEU A 77 1.05 2.44 1.58
CA LEU A 77 -0.19 1.72 1.87
C LEU A 77 -1.18 2.60 2.65
N CYS A 78 -0.70 3.37 3.62
CA CYS A 78 -1.51 4.31 4.39
C CYS A 78 -2.04 5.46 3.53
N SER A 79 -1.27 5.99 2.58
CA SER A 79 -1.74 7.06 1.68
C SER A 79 -2.78 6.59 0.66
N GLN A 80 -2.74 5.31 0.28
CA GLN A 80 -3.73 4.70 -0.62
C GLN A 80 -5.07 4.41 0.09
N HIS A 81 -5.06 4.27 1.42
CA HIS A 81 -6.23 3.85 2.18
C HIS A 81 -7.14 5.03 2.51
N SER A 82 -8.37 5.06 1.97
CA SER A 82 -9.31 6.20 2.10
C SER A 82 -9.78 6.53 3.53
N LYS A 83 -9.47 5.66 4.49
CA LYS A 83 -9.88 5.77 5.90
C LYS A 83 -8.73 6.13 6.85
N ILE A 84 -7.49 6.17 6.36
CA ILE A 84 -6.32 6.47 7.18
C ILE A 84 -5.90 7.90 6.88
N PHE A 85 -5.94 8.77 7.90
CA PHE A 85 -5.57 10.17 7.78
C PHE A 85 -4.18 10.41 8.34
N LEU A 86 -3.37 11.12 7.55
CA LEU A 86 -2.06 11.62 7.99
C LEU A 86 -2.27 12.84 8.89
N SER A 87 -1.65 12.83 10.07
CA SER A 87 -1.58 14.01 10.94
C SER A 87 -0.61 15.03 10.34
N THR A 88 -1.09 16.21 9.99
CA THR A 88 -0.28 17.33 9.45
C THR A 88 0.16 18.32 10.55
N GLY A 89 0.13 17.88 11.82
CA GLY A 89 0.47 18.71 13.00
C GLY A 89 1.92 18.54 13.47
N ALA A 90 2.19 18.89 14.74
CA ALA A 90 3.53 18.90 15.36
C ALA A 90 4.25 17.54 15.42
N ASN A 91 3.56 16.45 15.07
CA ASN A 91 4.13 15.11 15.01
C ASN A 91 4.02 14.60 13.58
N GLU A 92 5.06 14.87 12.80
CA GLU A 92 5.25 14.31 11.47
C GLU A 92 5.27 12.76 11.57
N ASP A 93 4.74 12.05 10.55
CA ASP A 93 4.65 10.58 10.47
C ASP A 93 3.66 9.84 11.39
N MET A 94 2.58 10.50 11.81
CA MET A 94 1.52 9.91 12.63
C MET A 94 0.20 9.70 11.87
N TRP A 95 -0.36 8.49 11.94
CA TRP A 95 -1.58 8.09 11.24
C TRP A 95 -2.74 7.84 12.23
N SER A 96 -3.94 8.25 11.86
CA SER A 96 -5.17 7.96 12.63
C SER A 96 -6.33 7.54 11.72
N LEU A 97 -7.33 6.88 12.31
CA LEU A 97 -8.52 6.40 11.57
C LEU A 97 -9.74 7.33 11.65
N TYR A 98 -9.78 8.25 12.62
CA TYR A 98 -11.00 8.96 12.98
C TYR A 98 -10.96 10.46 12.69
N GLU A 99 -9.80 11.12 12.68
CA GLU A 99 -9.75 12.56 12.47
C GLU A 99 -8.51 13.05 11.73
N ARG A 100 -8.75 13.91 10.72
CA ARG A 100 -7.77 14.90 10.28
C ARG A 100 -7.73 16.00 11.35
N GLN A 101 -7.00 15.79 12.43
CA GLN A 101 -6.77 16.83 13.43
C GLN A 101 -5.87 17.92 12.83
N VAL A 102 -6.45 19.02 12.38
CA VAL A 102 -5.73 20.28 12.14
C VAL A 102 -5.48 20.90 13.51
N GLN A 103 -4.32 20.63 14.11
CA GLN A 103 -3.96 21.29 15.37
C GLN A 103 -3.83 22.81 15.15
N PRO A 104 -4.46 23.65 15.98
CA PRO A 104 -4.21 25.08 15.95
C PRO A 104 -2.77 25.36 16.36
N ARG A 105 -2.06 26.10 15.53
CA ARG A 105 -0.68 26.56 15.71
C ARG A 105 -0.49 27.15 17.11
N VAL A 106 0.14 26.40 18.01
CA VAL A 106 0.59 26.95 19.29
C VAL A 106 1.69 27.96 18.98
N ARG A 107 1.34 29.25 18.97
CA ARG A 107 2.33 30.33 19.02
C ARG A 107 2.98 30.26 20.41
N SER A 108 4.21 29.74 20.48
CA SER A 108 5.10 30.04 21.59
C SER A 108 5.35 31.56 21.59
N LEU A 109 4.87 32.22 22.63
CA LEU A 109 5.25 33.59 23.01
C LEU A 109 6.68 33.59 23.57
#